data_AF-A0A2P8G8K9-F1
#
_entry.id   AF-A0A2P8G8K9-F1
#
_cell.length_a   1.000
_cell.length_b   1.000
_cell.length_c   1.000
_cell.angle_alpha   90.00
_cell.angle_beta   90.00
_cell.angle_gamma   90.00
#
_symmetry.space_group_name_H-M   'P 1'
#
loop_
_entity.id
_entity.type
_entity.pdbx_description
1 polymer ?
#
loop_
_entity_poly.entity_id
_entity_poly.type
_entity_poly.pdbx_seq_one_letter_code
_entity_poly.pdbx_strand_id
1 'polypeptide(L)'
;MRVFHKLLLAITLCVTVFGAFAADQPETLKIGAQAPDFNLLGVDGKRYSLKSFAGADILAIVFTCNHCPTAQAYEERIKKLTADYKAKKVAVVAISSNDPKAILLDELGYTDMSDTYDEMKLRAKDMAYNFPYLYDGGDQKIALAYGPVATPHIFIFDKARKLQYNGRIDDVEKPTGTPKNLDAKNAIEALLAGKPVPVPATKTFGCSMKWASKEDNVKKEQTAWAKEPVTLETIDEAGLKELIQNKSDKLRLINVWATWCGPCVTEFPDFMVMHHMYRRRDFEFISISADNPDKKDKALKFLQGKFASNKNYIFNIEDKYKLIEAVDSKWQGALPYTILVEPGGKIVYSQQGPIDPAKMKKLIVENKYVGRYY
;
A
#
# COMPACT_ATOMS: atom_id res chain seq x y z
N MET A 1 -0.86 -68.31 -42.48
CA MET A 1 -2.24 -67.79 -42.65
C MET A 1 -2.56 -66.89 -41.46
N ARG A 2 -2.50 -65.56 -41.63
CA ARG A 2 -3.07 -64.46 -40.80
C ARG A 2 -2.35 -63.15 -41.17
N VAL A 3 -2.80 -62.50 -42.25
CA VAL A 3 -3.63 -61.29 -42.30
C VAL A 3 -2.86 -60.01 -41.95
N PHE A 4 -2.57 -59.25 -43.00
CA PHE A 4 -2.13 -57.85 -43.03
C PHE A 4 -3.10 -56.94 -42.27
N HIS A 5 -2.59 -55.97 -41.50
CA HIS A 5 -3.27 -54.69 -41.26
C HIS A 5 -2.24 -53.56 -41.38
N LYS A 6 -2.35 -52.78 -42.46
CA LYS A 6 -1.64 -51.51 -42.64
C LYS A 6 -2.34 -50.45 -41.79
N LEU A 7 -1.65 -49.89 -40.80
CA LEU A 7 -2.12 -48.74 -40.05
C LEU A 7 -1.58 -47.47 -40.74
N LEU A 8 -2.45 -46.74 -41.44
CA LEU A 8 -2.15 -45.40 -41.95
C LEU A 8 -2.14 -44.44 -40.76
N LEU A 9 -0.98 -43.87 -40.43
CA LEU A 9 -0.87 -42.79 -39.45
C LEU A 9 -1.12 -41.46 -40.17
N ALA A 10 -2.31 -40.89 -39.99
CA ALA A 10 -2.61 -39.53 -40.44
C ALA A 10 -1.98 -38.53 -39.44
N ILE A 11 -0.90 -37.87 -39.86
CA ILE A 11 -0.26 -36.80 -39.09
C ILE A 11 -1.04 -35.51 -39.34
N THR A 12 -1.93 -35.16 -38.40
CA THR A 12 -2.60 -33.86 -38.40
C THR A 12 -1.64 -32.81 -37.84
N LEU A 13 -1.11 -31.96 -38.71
CA LEU A 13 -0.25 -30.84 -38.35
C LEU A 13 -1.07 -29.77 -37.62
N CYS A 14 -1.06 -29.80 -36.29
CA CYS A 14 -1.68 -28.80 -35.44
C CYS A 14 -0.78 -27.55 -35.44
N VAL A 15 -1.09 -26.55 -36.27
CA VAL A 15 -0.41 -25.24 -36.24
C VAL A 15 -0.91 -24.50 -35.00
N THR A 16 -0.15 -24.58 -33.92
CA THR A 16 -0.37 -23.73 -32.74
C THR A 16 0.07 -22.31 -33.07
N VAL A 17 -0.91 -21.42 -33.23
CA VAL A 17 -0.67 -19.98 -33.24
C VAL A 17 -0.21 -19.60 -31.83
N PHE A 18 1.10 -19.41 -31.65
CA PHE A 18 1.64 -18.74 -30.48
C PHE A 18 1.17 -17.29 -30.52
N GLY A 19 0.10 -16.98 -29.79
CA GLY A 19 -0.23 -15.60 -29.44
C GLY A 19 0.90 -15.03 -28.60
N ALA A 20 1.61 -14.05 -29.15
CA ALA A 20 2.60 -13.28 -28.42
C ALA A 20 1.90 -12.43 -27.34
N PHE A 21 1.74 -12.98 -26.14
CA PHE A 21 1.45 -12.17 -24.96
C PHE A 21 2.76 -11.54 -24.48
N ALA A 22 3.14 -10.43 -25.08
CA ALA A 22 4.29 -9.64 -24.63
C ALA A 22 4.03 -8.15 -24.86
N ALA A 23 3.43 -7.49 -23.87
CA ALA A 23 3.62 -6.05 -23.60
C ALA A 23 3.01 -5.67 -22.24
N ASP A 24 3.51 -6.23 -21.12
CA ASP A 24 2.95 -5.90 -19.80
C ASP A 24 3.64 -4.70 -19.11
N GLN A 25 4.71 -4.14 -19.69
CA GLN A 25 5.39 -2.95 -19.18
C GLN A 25 5.90 -2.08 -20.35
N PRO A 26 5.70 -0.74 -20.31
CA PRO A 26 6.29 0.17 -21.30
C PRO A 26 7.82 0.14 -21.26
N GLU A 27 8.46 0.35 -22.41
CA GLU A 27 9.92 0.49 -22.49
C GLU A 27 10.36 1.77 -21.76
N THR A 28 11.35 1.65 -20.87
CA THR A 28 11.94 2.81 -20.19
C THR A 28 12.63 3.74 -21.19
N LEU A 29 12.41 5.04 -21.02
CA LEU A 29 13.03 6.08 -21.84
C LEU A 29 14.56 5.93 -21.91
N LYS A 30 15.12 5.94 -23.12
CA LYS A 30 16.57 5.77 -23.36
C LYS A 30 17.35 7.03 -23.05
N ILE A 31 18.60 6.87 -22.62
CA ILE A 31 19.54 7.99 -22.43
C ILE A 31 19.67 8.79 -23.73
N GLY A 32 19.62 10.11 -23.61
CA GLY A 32 19.63 11.08 -24.70
C GLY A 32 18.25 11.41 -25.28
N ALA A 33 17.20 10.65 -24.94
CA ALA A 33 15.85 10.93 -25.41
C ALA A 33 15.27 12.22 -24.81
N GLN A 34 14.40 12.89 -25.57
CA GLN A 34 13.69 14.07 -25.11
C GLN A 34 12.67 13.69 -24.03
N ALA A 35 12.56 14.48 -22.97
CA ALA A 35 11.49 14.33 -21.98
C ALA A 35 10.11 14.44 -22.66
N PRO A 36 9.24 13.41 -22.56
CA PRO A 36 7.84 13.55 -22.98
C PRO A 36 7.16 14.66 -22.16
N ASP A 37 6.43 15.56 -22.82
CA ASP A 37 5.70 16.62 -22.10
C ASP A 37 4.49 16.04 -21.36
N PHE A 38 4.03 16.79 -20.36
CA PHE A 38 2.90 16.40 -19.53
C PHE A 38 2.04 17.61 -19.15
N ASN A 39 0.81 17.34 -18.72
CA ASN A 39 -0.06 18.34 -18.12
C ASN A 39 -0.83 17.66 -16.98
N LEU A 40 -0.22 17.64 -15.79
CA LEU A 40 -0.73 16.90 -14.64
C LEU A 40 -1.20 17.85 -13.54
N LEU A 41 -2.23 17.42 -12.81
CA LEU A 41 -2.72 18.12 -11.63
C LEU A 41 -1.82 17.80 -10.43
N GLY A 42 -1.30 18.83 -9.78
CA GLY A 42 -0.58 18.72 -8.52
C GLY A 42 -1.53 18.77 -7.33
N VAL A 43 -1.12 18.17 -6.20
CA VAL A 43 -1.86 18.19 -4.93
C VAL A 43 -2.13 19.60 -4.39
N ASP A 44 -1.42 20.61 -4.88
CA ASP A 44 -1.63 22.03 -4.58
C ASP A 44 -2.73 22.68 -5.45
N GLY A 45 -3.40 21.90 -6.29
CA GLY A 45 -4.46 22.34 -7.20
C GLY A 45 -3.96 22.95 -8.51
N LYS A 46 -2.64 23.08 -8.72
CA LYS A 46 -2.10 23.68 -9.95
C LYS A 46 -1.80 22.61 -11.00
N ARG A 47 -1.78 23.02 -12.26
CA ARG A 47 -1.35 22.17 -13.37
C ARG A 47 0.11 22.42 -13.72
N TYR A 48 0.84 21.34 -13.93
CA TYR A 48 2.27 21.36 -14.23
C TYR A 48 2.56 20.70 -15.57
N SER A 49 3.48 21.29 -16.31
CA SER A 49 4.08 20.77 -17.54
C SER A 49 5.60 20.93 -17.51
N LEU A 50 6.32 20.48 -18.54
CA LEU A 50 7.76 20.75 -18.63
C LEU A 50 8.06 22.26 -18.61
N LYS A 51 7.16 23.09 -19.16
CA LYS A 51 7.28 24.56 -19.17
C LYS A 51 7.21 25.16 -17.77
N SER A 52 6.50 24.54 -16.84
CA SER A 52 6.47 24.97 -15.43
C SER A 52 7.85 24.93 -14.78
N PHE A 53 8.80 24.19 -15.36
CA PHE A 53 10.17 24.03 -14.86
C PHE A 53 11.21 24.71 -15.76
N ALA A 54 10.83 25.61 -16.66
CA ALA A 54 11.75 26.22 -17.64
C ALA A 54 12.92 27.02 -17.01
N GLY A 55 12.77 27.50 -15.78
CA GLY A 55 13.82 28.20 -15.03
C GLY A 55 14.91 27.28 -14.45
N ALA A 56 14.72 25.96 -14.48
CA ALA A 56 15.70 25.00 -13.99
C ALA A 56 16.59 24.48 -15.12
N ASP A 57 17.90 24.51 -14.90
CA ASP A 57 18.90 23.94 -15.81
C ASP A 57 18.85 22.40 -15.76
N ILE A 58 18.43 21.80 -14.64
CA ILE A 58 18.26 20.34 -14.50
C ILE A 58 16.86 20.04 -13.95
N LEU A 59 16.20 19.04 -14.51
CA LEU A 59 14.89 18.56 -14.04
C LEU A 59 15.00 17.10 -13.63
N ALA A 60 14.70 16.79 -12.37
CA ALA A 60 14.54 15.44 -11.86
C ALA A 60 13.06 15.11 -11.69
N ILE A 61 12.60 14.07 -12.38
CA ILE A 61 11.24 13.53 -12.28
C ILE A 61 11.32 12.20 -11.54
N VAL A 62 10.58 12.06 -10.44
CA VAL A 62 10.54 10.84 -9.63
C VAL A 62 9.15 10.22 -9.74
N PHE A 63 9.05 9.05 -10.35
CA PHE A 63 7.83 8.24 -10.25
C PHE A 63 7.81 7.55 -8.88
N THR A 64 6.78 7.81 -8.09
CA THR A 64 6.64 7.33 -6.70
C THR A 64 5.16 7.02 -6.40
N CYS A 65 4.84 6.62 -5.18
CA CYS A 65 3.46 6.43 -4.72
C CYS A 65 3.35 6.56 -3.19
N ASN A 66 2.14 6.46 -2.63
CA ASN A 66 1.88 6.59 -1.19
C ASN A 66 2.02 5.26 -0.46
N HIS A 67 1.69 4.13 -1.11
CA HIS A 67 1.56 2.85 -0.41
C HIS A 67 2.82 1.99 -0.37
N CYS A 68 3.69 2.10 -1.38
CA CYS A 68 4.86 1.23 -1.50
C CYS A 68 5.83 1.48 -0.32
N PRO A 69 6.28 0.44 0.40
CA PRO A 69 7.24 0.60 1.49
C PRO A 69 8.54 1.23 1.01
N THR A 70 9.07 0.81 -0.14
CA THR A 70 10.26 1.40 -0.74
C THR A 70 10.03 2.88 -1.07
N ALA A 71 8.92 3.24 -1.72
CA ALA A 71 8.61 4.63 -2.05
C ALA A 71 8.53 5.52 -0.80
N GLN A 72 7.78 5.07 0.22
CA GLN A 72 7.68 5.76 1.50
C GLN A 72 9.06 5.93 2.16
N ALA A 73 9.98 4.95 2.02
CA ALA A 73 11.33 5.00 2.62
C ALA A 73 12.23 6.07 1.96
N TYR A 74 11.94 6.49 0.73
CA TYR A 74 12.71 7.49 0.00
C TYR A 74 12.16 8.91 0.12
N GLU A 75 11.00 9.13 0.72
CA GLU A 75 10.35 10.45 0.79
C GLU A 75 11.25 11.53 1.39
N GLU A 76 11.89 11.27 2.54
CA GLU A 76 12.83 12.22 3.16
C GLU A 76 14.08 12.47 2.31
N ARG A 77 14.52 11.46 1.54
CA ARG A 77 15.66 11.61 0.63
C ARG A 77 15.30 12.44 -0.59
N ILE A 78 14.09 12.32 -1.13
CA ILE A 78 13.59 13.17 -2.21
C ILE A 78 13.43 14.62 -1.70
N LYS A 79 12.92 14.80 -0.47
CA LYS A 79 12.85 16.12 0.19
C LYS A 79 14.24 16.74 0.35
N LYS A 80 15.21 15.94 0.81
CA LYS A 80 16.60 16.36 0.96
C LYS A 80 17.24 16.72 -0.38
N LEU A 81 17.06 15.89 -1.40
CA LEU A 81 17.55 16.18 -2.77
C LEU A 81 16.98 17.52 -3.27
N THR A 82 15.68 17.75 -3.07
CA THR A 82 15.04 19.01 -3.43
C THR A 82 15.66 20.19 -2.69
N ALA A 83 15.84 20.08 -1.37
CA ALA A 83 16.40 21.14 -0.54
C ALA A 83 17.86 21.48 -0.92
N ASP A 84 18.70 20.45 -1.11
CA ASP A 84 20.13 20.60 -1.40
C ASP A 84 20.39 21.32 -2.75
N TYR A 85 19.46 21.18 -3.71
CA TYR A 85 19.68 21.64 -5.09
C TYR A 85 18.74 22.76 -5.57
N LYS A 86 17.71 23.14 -4.80
CA LYS A 86 16.77 24.22 -5.17
C LYS A 86 17.46 25.53 -5.54
N ALA A 87 18.52 25.91 -4.82
CA ALA A 87 19.30 27.13 -5.09
C ALA A 87 20.27 27.01 -6.29
N LYS A 88 20.47 25.80 -6.81
CA LYS A 88 21.42 25.48 -7.90
C LYS A 88 20.72 25.28 -9.25
N LYS A 89 19.55 25.89 -9.45
CA LYS A 89 18.72 25.74 -10.67
C LYS A 89 18.36 24.29 -11.01
N VAL A 90 18.16 23.45 -10.00
CA VAL A 90 17.62 22.09 -10.16
C VAL A 90 16.19 22.05 -9.65
N ALA A 91 15.29 21.51 -10.45
CA ALA A 91 13.92 21.24 -10.05
C ALA A 91 13.73 19.74 -9.81
N VAL A 92 12.99 19.40 -8.76
CA VAL A 92 12.53 18.04 -8.47
C VAL A 92 11.00 18.05 -8.52
N VAL A 93 10.41 17.06 -9.18
CA VAL A 93 8.97 16.83 -9.23
C VAL A 93 8.68 15.34 -9.07
N ALA A 94 7.67 15.02 -8.27
CA ALA A 94 7.21 13.66 -8.07
C ALA A 94 5.90 13.41 -8.84
N ILE A 95 5.73 12.21 -9.39
CA ILE A 95 4.53 11.78 -10.11
C ILE A 95 4.04 10.46 -9.51
N SER A 96 2.77 10.41 -9.09
CA SER A 96 2.06 9.16 -8.76
C SER A 96 1.24 8.71 -9.95
N SER A 97 1.57 7.54 -10.48
CA SER A 97 0.96 6.99 -11.70
C SER A 97 0.20 5.69 -11.46
N ASN A 98 0.10 5.22 -10.21
CA ASN A 98 -0.69 4.03 -9.90
C ASN A 98 -2.18 4.32 -10.07
N ASP A 99 -2.92 3.41 -10.71
CA ASP A 99 -4.38 3.46 -10.73
C ASP A 99 -4.90 2.90 -9.40
N PRO A 100 -5.59 3.69 -8.57
CA PRO A 100 -6.12 3.24 -7.29
C PRO A 100 -7.09 2.05 -7.40
N LYS A 101 -7.74 1.86 -8.55
CA LYS A 101 -8.65 0.73 -8.80
C LYS A 101 -7.94 -0.58 -9.06
N ALA A 102 -6.64 -0.54 -9.36
CA ALA A 102 -5.81 -1.71 -9.59
C ALA A 102 -5.01 -2.13 -8.34
N ILE A 103 -5.20 -1.45 -7.20
CA ILE A 103 -4.50 -1.73 -5.95
C ILE A 103 -5.30 -2.72 -5.12
N LEU A 104 -4.66 -3.82 -4.75
CA LEU A 104 -5.23 -4.81 -3.84
C LEU A 104 -5.07 -4.34 -2.39
N LEU A 105 -6.01 -4.69 -1.49
CA LEU A 105 -5.88 -4.26 -0.09
C LEU A 105 -4.63 -4.86 0.55
N ASP A 106 -4.26 -6.09 0.21
CA ASP A 106 -3.06 -6.75 0.75
C ASP A 106 -1.74 -6.07 0.33
N GLU A 107 -1.73 -5.31 -0.77
CA GLU A 107 -0.63 -4.45 -1.21
C GLU A 107 -0.51 -3.19 -0.34
N LEU A 108 -1.55 -2.83 0.41
CA LEU A 108 -1.55 -1.70 1.33
C LEU A 108 -1.04 -2.05 2.74
N GLY A 109 -0.49 -3.25 2.95
CA GLY A 109 -0.07 -3.74 4.26
C GLY A 109 1.07 -2.96 4.94
N TYR A 110 1.71 -2.00 4.26
CA TYR A 110 2.79 -1.14 4.76
C TYR A 110 2.37 0.34 4.87
N THR A 111 1.10 0.65 4.68
CA THR A 111 0.62 2.02 4.62
C THR A 111 -0.75 2.18 5.27
N ASP A 112 -1.12 3.42 5.49
CA ASP A 112 -2.42 3.86 5.98
C ASP A 112 -3.31 4.44 4.87
N MET A 113 -2.80 4.56 3.64
CA MET A 113 -3.46 5.25 2.53
C MET A 113 -3.26 4.53 1.19
N SER A 114 -4.22 4.64 0.28
CA SER A 114 -4.04 4.24 -1.12
C SER A 114 -3.42 5.39 -1.95
N ASP A 115 -3.35 5.21 -3.27
CA ASP A 115 -2.76 6.17 -4.22
C ASP A 115 -3.79 7.11 -4.86
N THR A 116 -4.96 7.28 -4.24
CA THR A 116 -5.97 8.23 -4.72
C THR A 116 -5.45 9.66 -4.67
N TYR A 117 -5.95 10.53 -5.55
CA TYR A 117 -5.55 11.95 -5.56
C TYR A 117 -5.82 12.66 -4.22
N ASP A 118 -6.92 12.32 -3.54
CA ASP A 118 -7.22 12.92 -2.24
C ASP A 118 -6.29 12.42 -1.14
N GLU A 119 -5.93 11.13 -1.13
CA GLU A 119 -4.93 10.59 -0.20
C GLU A 119 -3.52 11.11 -0.50
N MET A 120 -3.18 11.38 -1.76
CA MET A 120 -1.92 12.07 -2.08
C MET A 120 -1.82 13.44 -1.42
N LYS A 121 -2.92 14.21 -1.33
CA LYS A 121 -2.93 15.49 -0.59
C LYS A 121 -2.67 15.28 0.90
N LEU A 122 -3.29 14.25 1.49
CA LEU A 122 -3.09 13.91 2.89
C LEU A 122 -1.63 13.52 3.14
N ARG A 123 -1.05 12.65 2.30
CA ARG A 123 0.35 12.23 2.43
C ARG A 123 1.32 13.38 2.24
N ALA A 124 1.12 14.22 1.22
CA ALA A 124 1.97 15.38 0.97
C ALA A 124 1.95 16.39 2.12
N LYS A 125 0.79 16.58 2.75
CA LYS A 125 0.64 17.41 3.94
C LYS A 125 1.35 16.79 5.16
N ASP A 126 1.12 15.51 5.42
CA ASP A 126 1.70 14.78 6.56
C ASP A 126 3.24 14.77 6.50
N MET A 127 3.79 14.52 5.31
CA MET A 127 5.24 14.47 5.07
C MET A 127 5.86 15.84 4.77
N ALA A 128 5.05 16.91 4.72
CA ALA A 128 5.48 18.26 4.37
C ALA A 128 6.36 18.31 3.10
N TYR A 129 5.85 17.76 2.00
CA TYR A 129 6.59 17.74 0.74
C TYR A 129 6.98 19.15 0.26
N ASN A 130 8.24 19.30 -0.13
CA ASN A 130 8.83 20.56 -0.59
C ASN A 130 9.04 20.61 -2.11
N PHE A 131 8.43 19.65 -2.83
CA PHE A 131 8.42 19.51 -4.29
C PHE A 131 6.97 19.32 -4.78
N PRO A 132 6.64 19.64 -6.05
CA PRO A 132 5.32 19.32 -6.61
C PRO A 132 5.11 17.81 -6.67
N TYR A 133 3.92 17.36 -6.25
CA TYR A 133 3.50 15.96 -6.32
C TYR A 133 2.26 15.86 -7.22
N LEU A 134 2.43 15.20 -8.37
CA LEU A 134 1.50 15.23 -9.49
C LEU A 134 0.78 13.91 -9.67
N TYR A 135 -0.48 13.95 -10.10
CA TYR A 135 -1.31 12.76 -10.32
C TYR A 135 -1.43 12.40 -11.80
N ASP A 136 -0.97 11.20 -12.13
CA ASP A 136 -1.06 10.54 -13.45
C ASP A 136 -1.88 9.24 -13.38
N GLY A 137 -2.29 8.79 -12.19
CA GLY A 137 -2.99 7.51 -11.98
C GLY A 137 -4.34 7.33 -12.69
N GLY A 138 -4.90 8.39 -13.27
CA GLY A 138 -6.19 8.33 -13.98
C GLY A 138 -6.14 7.65 -15.34
N ASP A 139 -5.16 8.00 -16.20
CA ASP A 139 -4.98 7.39 -17.52
C ASP A 139 -3.56 6.86 -17.77
N GLN A 140 -2.64 7.11 -16.83
CA GLN A 140 -1.27 6.61 -16.78
C GLN A 140 -0.45 6.95 -18.03
N LYS A 141 -0.87 7.96 -18.81
CA LYS A 141 -0.20 8.32 -20.07
C LYS A 141 1.24 8.72 -19.85
N ILE A 142 1.55 9.38 -18.74
CA ILE A 142 2.91 9.85 -18.47
C ILE A 142 3.80 8.68 -18.05
N ALA A 143 3.32 7.77 -17.21
CA ALA A 143 4.03 6.52 -16.95
C ALA A 143 4.24 5.69 -18.23
N LEU A 144 3.25 5.59 -19.12
CA LEU A 144 3.41 4.89 -20.40
C LEU A 144 4.47 5.53 -21.30
N ALA A 145 4.59 6.86 -21.29
CA ALA A 145 5.55 7.59 -22.11
C ALA A 145 6.99 7.57 -21.55
N TYR A 146 7.16 7.55 -20.22
CA TYR A 146 8.48 7.55 -19.57
C TYR A 146 9.01 6.13 -19.28
N GLY A 147 8.10 5.18 -19.04
CA GLY A 147 8.40 3.79 -18.72
C GLY A 147 9.07 3.55 -17.36
N PRO A 148 8.51 4.04 -16.22
CA PRO A 148 9.01 3.67 -14.91
C PRO A 148 8.69 2.19 -14.61
N VAL A 149 9.70 1.44 -14.19
CA VAL A 149 9.54 0.01 -13.85
C VAL A 149 9.21 -0.25 -12.38
N ALA A 150 9.45 0.71 -11.49
CA ALA A 150 9.22 0.57 -10.05
C ALA A 150 8.93 1.92 -9.39
N THR A 151 8.46 1.88 -8.14
CA THR A 151 8.38 3.06 -7.27
C THR A 151 9.33 2.90 -6.07
N PRO A 152 10.30 3.82 -5.87
CA PRO A 152 10.59 4.99 -6.69
C PRO A 152 11.45 4.69 -7.93
N HIS A 153 11.34 5.51 -8.97
CA HIS A 153 12.24 5.52 -10.12
C HIS A 153 12.47 6.97 -10.57
N ILE A 154 13.73 7.41 -10.59
CA ILE A 154 14.11 8.78 -10.94
C ILE A 154 14.63 8.88 -12.39
N PHE A 155 14.25 9.96 -13.07
CA PHE A 155 14.71 10.36 -14.40
C PHE A 155 15.25 11.79 -14.30
N ILE A 156 16.49 12.02 -14.74
CA ILE A 156 17.15 13.34 -14.63
C ILE A 156 17.50 13.83 -16.03
N PHE A 157 17.02 15.02 -16.31
CA PHE A 157 17.12 15.68 -17.60
C PHE A 157 18.00 16.92 -17.51
N ASP A 158 18.77 17.17 -18.56
CA ASP A 158 19.57 18.38 -18.69
C ASP A 158 18.72 19.62 -19.07
N LYS A 159 19.42 20.71 -19.39
CA LYS A 159 18.84 22.00 -19.77
C LYS A 159 18.04 21.93 -21.07
N ALA A 160 18.44 21.06 -22.00
CA ALA A 160 17.70 20.79 -23.23
C ALA A 160 16.55 19.79 -23.02
N ARG A 161 16.34 19.34 -21.77
CA ARG A 161 15.38 18.29 -21.39
C ARG A 161 15.67 16.96 -22.08
N LYS A 162 16.95 16.65 -22.33
CA LYS A 162 17.39 15.31 -22.73
C LYS A 162 17.72 14.46 -21.50
N LEU A 163 17.31 13.20 -21.51
CA LEU A 163 17.54 12.28 -20.41
C LEU A 163 19.04 12.00 -20.27
N GLN A 164 19.60 12.30 -19.11
CA GLN A 164 21.02 12.05 -18.81
C GLN A 164 21.20 10.96 -17.76
N TYR A 165 20.17 10.70 -16.95
CA TYR A 165 20.19 9.63 -15.97
C TYR A 165 18.81 9.01 -15.74
N ASN A 166 18.75 7.69 -15.62
CA ASN A 166 17.60 7.01 -14.98
C ASN A 166 18.03 5.87 -14.05
N GLY A 167 17.22 5.62 -13.02
CA GLY A 167 17.39 4.47 -12.13
C GLY A 167 17.05 4.75 -10.67
N ARG A 168 17.87 4.23 -9.75
CA ARG A 168 17.68 4.39 -8.30
C ARG A 168 18.15 5.76 -7.80
N ILE A 169 17.71 6.16 -6.61
CA ILE A 169 18.19 7.40 -5.98
C ILE A 169 19.56 7.17 -5.32
N ASP A 170 19.66 6.09 -4.55
CA ASP A 170 20.87 5.58 -3.89
C ASP A 170 20.82 4.05 -3.82
N ASP A 171 21.84 3.42 -3.21
CA ASP A 171 21.98 1.96 -3.14
C ASP A 171 21.48 1.31 -1.84
N VAL A 172 20.65 2.01 -1.05
CA VAL A 172 20.13 1.51 0.23
C VAL A 172 18.62 1.74 0.34
N GLU A 173 17.86 0.67 0.51
CA GLU A 173 16.40 0.79 0.71
C GLU A 173 16.05 1.33 2.11
N LYS A 174 16.63 0.76 3.17
CA LYS A 174 16.26 1.08 4.56
C LYS A 174 16.67 2.51 4.93
N PRO A 175 15.75 3.35 5.47
CA PRO A 175 16.06 4.73 5.83
C PRO A 175 17.22 4.91 6.83
N THR A 176 17.49 3.89 7.65
CA THR A 176 18.57 3.89 8.65
C THR A 176 19.93 3.44 8.10
N GLY A 177 19.97 2.92 6.87
CA GLY A 177 21.22 2.48 6.26
C GLY A 177 22.01 3.65 5.65
N THR A 178 23.32 3.46 5.53
CA THR A 178 24.21 4.44 4.91
C THR A 178 24.52 4.04 3.47
N PRO A 179 24.09 4.80 2.46
CA PRO A 179 24.38 4.49 1.06
C PRO A 179 25.88 4.63 0.76
N LYS A 180 26.40 3.71 -0.05
CA LYS A 180 27.76 3.80 -0.61
C LYS A 180 27.76 4.60 -1.91
N ASN A 181 26.65 4.54 -2.66
CA ASN A 181 26.48 5.23 -3.92
C ASN A 181 25.26 6.16 -3.86
N LEU A 182 25.48 7.45 -4.14
CA LEU A 182 24.44 8.47 -4.23
C LEU A 182 24.16 8.79 -5.70
N ASP A 183 23.66 7.81 -6.45
CA ASP A 183 23.66 7.84 -7.93
C ASP A 183 22.91 9.06 -8.52
N ALA A 184 21.73 9.39 -8.01
CA ALA A 184 20.99 10.57 -8.44
C ALA A 184 21.76 11.88 -8.15
N LYS A 185 22.38 11.96 -6.98
CA LYS A 185 23.21 13.10 -6.58
C LYS A 185 24.42 13.24 -7.50
N ASN A 186 25.11 12.12 -7.78
CA ASN A 186 26.28 12.08 -8.66
C ASN A 186 25.93 12.55 -10.07
N ALA A 187 24.77 12.14 -10.60
CA ALA A 187 24.28 12.60 -11.90
C ALA A 187 24.01 14.12 -11.90
N ILE A 188 23.33 14.65 -10.88
CA ILE A 188 23.05 16.09 -10.78
C ILE A 188 24.36 16.89 -10.68
N GLU A 189 25.30 16.49 -9.83
CA GLU A 189 26.58 17.20 -9.66
C GLU A 189 27.44 17.14 -10.94
N ALA A 190 27.43 16.02 -11.67
CA ALA A 190 28.11 15.92 -12.97
C ALA A 190 27.53 16.93 -13.97
N LEU A 191 26.20 17.00 -14.08
CA LEU A 191 25.52 17.93 -15.00
C LEU A 191 25.74 19.39 -14.60
N LEU A 192 25.70 19.72 -13.30
CA LEU A 192 26.01 21.07 -12.81
C LEU A 192 27.46 21.47 -13.10
N ALA A 193 28.38 20.52 -13.09
CA ALA A 193 29.78 20.73 -13.46
C ALA A 193 30.03 20.72 -14.98
N GLY A 194 28.99 20.56 -15.81
CA GLY A 194 29.12 20.44 -17.27
C GLY A 194 29.85 19.18 -17.72
N LYS A 195 29.86 18.12 -16.89
CA LYS A 195 30.51 16.83 -17.17
C LYS A 195 29.48 15.77 -17.58
N PRO A 196 29.89 14.76 -18.37
CA PRO A 196 29.06 13.59 -18.63
C PRO A 196 28.71 12.87 -17.32
N VAL A 197 27.48 12.32 -17.24
CA VAL A 197 27.07 11.47 -16.12
C VAL A 197 27.86 10.16 -16.18
N PRO A 198 28.67 9.82 -15.16
CA PRO A 198 29.56 8.65 -15.23
C PRO A 198 28.81 7.30 -15.34
N VAL A 199 27.67 7.19 -14.65
CA VAL A 199 26.80 6.02 -14.67
C VAL A 199 25.40 6.50 -15.07
N PRO A 200 25.09 6.59 -16.37
CA PRO A 200 23.85 7.21 -16.85
C PRO A 200 22.62 6.32 -16.62
N ALA A 201 22.78 5.03 -16.34
CA ALA A 201 21.66 4.16 -16.03
C ALA A 201 22.01 3.21 -14.89
N THR A 202 21.09 3.04 -13.95
CA THR A 202 21.18 2.02 -12.89
C THR A 202 19.88 1.22 -12.81
N LYS A 203 19.95 0.01 -12.26
CA LYS A 203 18.73 -0.73 -11.90
C LYS A 203 18.04 -0.04 -10.73
N THR A 204 16.71 -0.06 -10.74
CA THR A 204 15.89 0.37 -9.60
C THR A 204 15.24 -0.84 -8.92
N PHE A 205 14.89 -0.68 -7.64
CA PHE A 205 14.19 -1.66 -6.83
C PHE A 205 13.00 -0.98 -6.14
N GLY A 206 11.86 -1.68 -6.07
CA GLY A 206 10.63 -1.19 -5.45
C GLY A 206 9.40 -1.93 -5.95
N CYS A 207 8.22 -1.47 -5.55
CA CYS A 207 6.96 -2.06 -6.04
C CYS A 207 6.75 -1.73 -7.52
N SER A 208 6.21 -2.70 -8.26
CA SER A 208 5.78 -2.50 -9.65
C SER A 208 4.61 -1.51 -9.75
N MET A 209 4.47 -0.91 -10.93
CA MET A 209 3.37 0.00 -11.25
C MET A 209 2.02 -0.72 -11.21
N LYS A 210 1.00 -0.03 -10.68
CA LYS A 210 -0.38 -0.51 -10.57
C LYS A 210 -1.16 -0.08 -11.81
N TRP A 211 -1.06 -0.86 -12.88
CA TRP A 211 -1.66 -0.57 -14.18
C TRP A 211 -3.19 -0.78 -14.17
N ALA A 212 -3.94 0.14 -14.78
CA ALA A 212 -5.40 0.11 -14.91
C ALA A 212 -5.92 -1.19 -15.55
N SER A 213 -5.14 -1.80 -16.45
CA SER A 213 -5.44 -3.10 -17.06
C SER A 213 -5.57 -4.25 -16.07
N LYS A 214 -5.15 -4.06 -14.80
CA LYS A 214 -5.18 -5.05 -13.73
C LYS A 214 -6.35 -4.88 -12.76
N GLU A 215 -7.27 -3.95 -12.99
CA GLU A 215 -8.46 -3.74 -12.12
C GLU A 215 -9.25 -5.04 -11.88
N ASP A 216 -9.36 -5.91 -12.88
CA ASP A 216 -10.09 -7.18 -12.73
C ASP A 216 -9.47 -8.15 -11.71
N ASN A 217 -8.19 -7.99 -11.37
CA ASN A 217 -7.57 -8.77 -10.30
C ASN A 217 -8.13 -8.38 -8.93
N VAL A 218 -8.47 -7.11 -8.73
CA VAL A 218 -9.13 -6.63 -7.49
C VAL A 218 -10.49 -7.30 -7.31
N LYS A 219 -11.28 -7.38 -8.38
CA LYS A 219 -12.60 -8.05 -8.35
C LYS A 219 -12.48 -9.55 -8.06
N LYS A 220 -11.49 -10.22 -8.66
CA LYS A 220 -11.22 -11.65 -8.42
C LYS A 220 -10.84 -11.90 -6.96
N GLU A 221 -10.00 -11.04 -6.39
CA GLU A 221 -9.58 -11.18 -5.00
C GLU A 221 -10.74 -10.90 -4.03
N GLN A 222 -11.52 -9.84 -4.24
CA GLN A 222 -12.72 -9.57 -3.45
C GLN A 222 -13.70 -10.75 -3.48
N THR A 223 -13.87 -11.38 -4.65
CA THR A 223 -14.70 -12.58 -4.81
C THR A 223 -14.13 -13.79 -4.06
N ALA A 224 -12.80 -13.91 -3.99
CA ALA A 224 -12.14 -14.96 -3.23
C ALA A 224 -12.31 -14.76 -1.73
N TRP A 225 -12.12 -13.53 -1.23
CA TRP A 225 -12.32 -13.18 0.18
C TRP A 225 -13.77 -13.40 0.64
N ALA A 226 -14.74 -13.06 -0.21
CA ALA A 226 -16.15 -13.29 0.08
C ALA A 226 -16.53 -14.78 0.25
N LYS A 227 -15.67 -15.71 -0.20
CA LYS A 227 -15.84 -17.17 -0.05
C LYS A 227 -15.05 -17.75 1.12
N GLU A 228 -14.24 -16.94 1.80
CA GLU A 228 -13.49 -17.41 2.96
C GLU A 228 -14.46 -17.85 4.07
N PRO A 229 -14.17 -18.95 4.78
CA PRO A 229 -15.04 -19.41 5.85
C PRO A 229 -15.10 -18.38 6.98
N VAL A 230 -16.32 -18.10 7.43
CA VAL A 230 -16.57 -17.23 8.59
C VAL A 230 -17.05 -18.11 9.74
N THR A 231 -16.28 -18.11 10.82
CA THR A 231 -16.56 -18.88 12.04
C THR A 231 -16.83 -17.95 13.21
N LEU A 232 -17.57 -18.44 14.20
CA LEU A 232 -17.83 -17.76 15.47
C LEU A 232 -17.70 -18.76 16.62
N GLU A 233 -16.62 -18.61 17.38
CA GLU A 233 -16.30 -19.46 18.53
C GLU A 233 -16.82 -18.84 19.83
N THR A 234 -17.09 -19.66 20.84
CA THR A 234 -17.44 -19.16 22.18
C THR A 234 -16.16 -18.89 22.97
N ILE A 235 -16.12 -17.79 23.71
CA ILE A 235 -15.02 -17.47 24.63
C ILE A 235 -15.57 -17.13 26.02
N ASP A 236 -14.88 -17.56 27.06
CA ASP A 236 -15.19 -17.23 28.45
C ASP A 236 -14.24 -16.17 29.01
N GLU A 237 -14.37 -15.87 30.31
CA GLU A 237 -13.55 -14.84 30.98
C GLU A 237 -12.05 -15.20 30.98
N ALA A 238 -11.72 -16.48 31.15
CA ALA A 238 -10.33 -16.93 31.17
C ALA A 238 -9.69 -16.82 29.78
N GLY A 239 -10.42 -17.23 28.75
CA GLY A 239 -9.99 -17.10 27.35
C GLY A 239 -9.81 -15.63 26.94
N LEU A 240 -10.70 -14.73 27.36
CA LEU A 240 -10.53 -13.30 27.11
C LEU A 240 -9.25 -12.76 27.75
N LYS A 241 -9.00 -13.09 29.01
CA LYS A 241 -7.79 -12.66 29.72
C LYS A 241 -6.52 -13.16 29.02
N GLU A 242 -6.51 -14.40 28.53
CA GLU A 242 -5.40 -14.92 27.73
C GLU A 242 -5.26 -14.19 26.38
N LEU A 243 -6.37 -13.83 25.75
CA LEU A 243 -6.37 -13.06 24.51
C LEU A 243 -5.81 -11.65 24.73
N ILE A 244 -6.13 -10.99 25.84
CA ILE A 244 -5.57 -9.67 26.16
C ILE A 244 -4.09 -9.75 26.53
N GLN A 245 -3.63 -10.83 27.16
CA GLN A 245 -2.19 -11.03 27.44
C GLN A 245 -1.33 -11.05 26.18
N ASN A 246 -1.92 -11.32 24.99
CA ASN A 246 -1.25 -11.36 23.69
C ASN A 246 0.14 -12.01 23.74
N LYS A 247 0.17 -13.31 24.05
CA LYS A 247 1.41 -14.12 24.08
C LYS A 247 2.00 -14.41 22.69
N SER A 248 1.43 -13.80 21.63
CA SER A 248 1.93 -13.94 20.26
C SER A 248 2.86 -12.79 19.91
N ASP A 249 3.58 -12.91 18.79
CA ASP A 249 4.43 -11.83 18.27
C ASP A 249 3.68 -10.79 17.42
N LYS A 250 2.35 -10.93 17.29
CA LYS A 250 1.53 -10.07 16.44
C LYS A 250 0.98 -8.87 17.20
N LEU A 251 0.90 -7.73 16.52
CA LEU A 251 0.06 -6.62 16.94
C LEU A 251 -1.42 -7.02 16.81
N ARG A 252 -2.19 -6.88 17.89
CA ARG A 252 -3.58 -7.36 17.94
C ARG A 252 -4.56 -6.20 18.06
N LEU A 253 -5.40 -6.04 17.05
CA LEU A 253 -6.54 -5.12 17.09
C LEU A 253 -7.77 -5.91 17.57
N ILE A 254 -8.41 -5.43 18.64
CA ILE A 254 -9.57 -6.08 19.22
C ILE A 254 -10.72 -5.10 19.23
N ASN A 255 -11.87 -5.50 18.68
CA ASN A 255 -13.11 -4.73 18.74
C ASN A 255 -14.21 -5.55 19.43
N VAL A 256 -14.83 -4.95 20.43
CA VAL A 256 -16.00 -5.47 21.13
C VAL A 256 -17.24 -4.80 20.56
N TRP A 257 -18.19 -5.61 20.07
CA TRP A 257 -19.35 -5.15 19.31
C TRP A 257 -20.61 -5.95 19.63
N ALA A 258 -21.79 -5.52 19.18
CA ALA A 258 -23.01 -6.33 19.24
C ALA A 258 -23.95 -6.04 18.06
N THR A 259 -24.77 -7.01 17.67
CA THR A 259 -25.70 -6.86 16.52
C THR A 259 -26.78 -5.80 16.71
N TRP A 260 -27.08 -5.43 17.96
CA TRP A 260 -28.05 -4.40 18.32
C TRP A 260 -27.41 -3.01 18.50
N CYS A 261 -26.08 -2.92 18.50
CA CYS A 261 -25.34 -1.68 18.61
C CYS A 261 -25.20 -1.04 17.21
N GLY A 262 -25.97 0.01 16.96
CA GLY A 262 -25.97 0.73 15.67
C GLY A 262 -24.57 1.16 15.21
N PRO A 263 -23.81 1.92 16.03
CA PRO A 263 -22.47 2.37 15.64
C PRO A 263 -21.51 1.21 15.36
N CYS A 264 -21.60 0.11 16.13
CA CYS A 264 -20.78 -1.08 15.92
C CYS A 264 -21.00 -1.70 14.53
N VAL A 265 -22.26 -1.83 14.11
CA VAL A 265 -22.62 -2.38 12.80
C VAL A 265 -22.16 -1.46 11.66
N THR A 266 -22.19 -0.15 11.87
CA THR A 266 -21.77 0.86 10.89
C THR A 266 -20.27 0.83 10.64
N GLU A 267 -19.43 0.72 11.68
CA GLU A 267 -17.97 0.74 11.55
C GLU A 267 -17.35 -0.63 11.19
N PHE A 268 -18.08 -1.74 11.38
CA PHE A 268 -17.54 -3.08 11.16
C PHE A 268 -16.83 -3.29 9.80
N PRO A 269 -17.35 -2.77 8.66
CA PRO A 269 -16.67 -2.88 7.38
C PRO A 269 -15.26 -2.27 7.36
N ASP A 270 -14.98 -1.21 8.13
CA ASP A 270 -13.65 -0.60 8.20
C ASP A 270 -12.62 -1.55 8.84
N PHE A 271 -13.04 -2.36 9.82
CA PHE A 271 -12.19 -3.42 10.36
C PHE A 271 -11.90 -4.51 9.34
N MET A 272 -12.83 -4.81 8.44
CA MET A 272 -12.59 -5.79 7.36
C MET A 272 -11.58 -5.26 6.36
N VAL A 273 -11.65 -3.97 6.02
CA VAL A 273 -10.62 -3.31 5.21
C VAL A 273 -9.26 -3.46 5.88
N MET A 274 -9.12 -3.10 7.16
CA MET A 274 -7.85 -3.23 7.89
C MET A 274 -7.38 -4.68 8.03
N HIS A 275 -8.28 -5.64 8.26
CA HIS A 275 -7.96 -7.06 8.25
C HIS A 275 -7.33 -7.46 6.92
N HIS A 276 -7.97 -7.17 5.79
CA HIS A 276 -7.45 -7.51 4.48
C HIS A 276 -6.14 -6.77 4.14
N MET A 277 -5.99 -5.53 4.60
CA MET A 277 -4.74 -4.78 4.44
C MET A 277 -3.57 -5.42 5.18
N TYR A 278 -3.75 -5.75 6.45
CA TYR A 278 -2.62 -6.03 7.35
C TYR A 278 -2.46 -7.51 7.70
N ARG A 279 -3.41 -8.40 7.38
CA ARG A 279 -3.37 -9.83 7.78
C ARG A 279 -2.19 -10.65 7.24
N ARG A 280 -1.46 -10.13 6.25
CA ARG A 280 -0.22 -10.74 5.75
C ARG A 280 1.05 -10.21 6.44
N ARG A 281 0.89 -9.38 7.47
CA ARG A 281 1.94 -8.85 8.34
C ARG A 281 1.87 -9.52 9.72
N ASP A 282 2.74 -9.10 10.64
CA ASP A 282 2.66 -9.46 12.06
C ASP A 282 1.53 -8.71 12.78
N PHE A 283 0.32 -8.87 12.25
CA PHE A 283 -0.90 -8.23 12.68
C PHE A 283 -2.05 -9.24 12.67
N GLU A 284 -3.00 -9.09 13.59
CA GLU A 284 -4.29 -9.77 13.51
C GLU A 284 -5.43 -8.89 14.04
N PHE A 285 -6.59 -9.03 13.40
CA PHE A 285 -7.85 -8.48 13.89
C PHE A 285 -8.66 -9.57 14.59
N ILE A 286 -9.19 -9.25 15.77
CA ILE A 286 -10.09 -10.11 16.54
C ILE A 286 -11.37 -9.33 16.85
N SER A 287 -12.52 -9.93 16.53
CA SER A 287 -13.81 -9.38 16.91
C SER A 287 -14.42 -10.19 18.06
N ILE A 288 -15.02 -9.50 19.03
CA ILE A 288 -15.69 -10.11 20.19
C ILE A 288 -17.13 -9.59 20.23
N SER A 289 -18.09 -10.47 19.95
CA SER A 289 -19.50 -10.18 20.11
C SER A 289 -19.89 -10.20 21.59
N ALA A 290 -20.49 -9.11 22.03
CA ALA A 290 -21.15 -8.92 23.31
C ALA A 290 -22.65 -9.26 23.25
N ASP A 291 -23.16 -9.79 22.13
CA ASP A 291 -24.52 -10.34 22.07
C ASP A 291 -24.71 -11.44 23.14
N ASN A 292 -25.95 -11.72 23.50
CA ASN A 292 -26.23 -12.84 24.39
C ASN A 292 -25.88 -14.18 23.70
N PRO A 293 -25.45 -15.21 24.44
CA PRO A 293 -25.05 -16.49 23.85
C PRO A 293 -26.15 -17.13 22.99
N ASP A 294 -27.43 -16.96 23.35
CA ASP A 294 -28.59 -17.41 22.59
C ASP A 294 -28.77 -16.70 21.23
N LYS A 295 -28.05 -15.59 21.00
CA LYS A 295 -28.01 -14.84 19.73
C LYS A 295 -26.81 -15.18 18.86
N LYS A 296 -26.06 -16.25 19.18
CA LYS A 296 -24.88 -16.69 18.41
C LYS A 296 -25.15 -16.79 16.91
N ASP A 297 -26.28 -17.38 16.49
CA ASP A 297 -26.61 -17.53 15.06
C ASP A 297 -26.84 -16.18 14.36
N LYS A 298 -27.44 -15.21 15.08
CA LYS A 298 -27.64 -13.85 14.56
C LYS A 298 -26.31 -13.13 14.38
N ALA A 299 -25.41 -13.24 15.35
CA ALA A 299 -24.06 -12.68 15.27
C ALA A 299 -23.24 -13.34 14.15
N LEU A 300 -23.30 -14.67 14.02
CA LEU A 300 -22.64 -15.40 12.93
C LEU A 300 -23.17 -14.98 11.56
N LYS A 301 -24.49 -14.84 11.40
CA LYS A 301 -25.09 -14.38 10.14
C LYS A 301 -24.65 -12.95 9.78
N PHE A 302 -24.51 -12.08 10.78
CA PHE A 302 -23.95 -10.74 10.57
C PHE A 302 -22.50 -10.82 10.05
N LEU A 303 -21.64 -11.57 10.72
CA LEU A 303 -20.24 -11.76 10.35
C LEU A 303 -20.11 -12.34 8.93
N GLN A 304 -20.93 -13.33 8.58
CA GLN A 304 -20.99 -13.91 7.23
C GLN A 304 -21.37 -12.85 6.18
N GLY A 305 -22.37 -12.01 6.49
CA GLY A 305 -22.76 -10.90 5.61
C GLY A 305 -21.72 -9.78 5.49
N LYS A 306 -20.71 -9.76 6.37
CA LYS A 306 -19.55 -8.86 6.30
C LYS A 306 -18.27 -9.53 5.78
N PHE A 307 -18.34 -10.81 5.42
CA PHE A 307 -17.19 -11.62 4.99
C PHE A 307 -16.06 -11.63 6.03
N ALA A 308 -16.43 -11.68 7.31
CA ALA A 308 -15.52 -11.52 8.43
C ALA A 308 -14.68 -12.77 8.73
N SER A 309 -13.70 -13.05 7.87
CA SER A 309 -12.83 -14.23 7.98
C SER A 309 -11.73 -14.13 9.05
N ASN A 310 -11.70 -13.03 9.81
CA ASN A 310 -10.85 -12.88 10.97
C ASN A 310 -11.29 -13.81 12.12
N LYS A 311 -10.52 -13.86 13.21
CA LYS A 311 -10.95 -14.57 14.42
C LYS A 311 -12.13 -13.86 15.06
N ASN A 312 -13.25 -14.55 15.21
CA ASN A 312 -14.44 -14.01 15.86
C ASN A 312 -14.83 -14.86 17.07
N TYR A 313 -15.10 -14.18 18.16
CA TYR A 313 -15.60 -14.77 19.38
C TYR A 313 -16.97 -14.21 19.77
N ILE A 314 -17.78 -14.99 20.46
CA ILE A 314 -18.93 -14.51 21.23
C ILE A 314 -18.69 -14.83 22.70
N PHE A 315 -18.87 -13.83 23.56
CA PHE A 315 -18.72 -14.03 25.00
C PHE A 315 -19.86 -14.91 25.53
N ASN A 316 -19.52 -16.05 26.14
CA ASN A 316 -20.48 -17.09 26.50
C ASN A 316 -21.14 -16.91 27.87
N ILE A 317 -20.82 -15.83 28.59
CA ILE A 317 -21.41 -15.51 29.89
C ILE A 317 -22.40 -14.34 29.72
N GLU A 318 -23.57 -14.46 30.35
CA GLU A 318 -24.62 -13.43 30.28
C GLU A 318 -24.23 -12.13 30.99
N ASP A 319 -23.49 -12.25 32.09
CA ASP A 319 -22.97 -11.12 32.87
C ASP A 319 -21.93 -10.32 32.06
N LYS A 320 -22.38 -9.20 31.49
CA LYS A 320 -21.55 -8.31 30.66
C LYS A 320 -20.49 -7.56 31.47
N TYR A 321 -20.62 -7.46 32.78
CA TYR A 321 -19.59 -6.81 33.61
C TYR A 321 -18.31 -7.66 33.62
N LYS A 322 -18.43 -8.99 33.56
CA LYS A 322 -17.26 -9.87 33.40
C LYS A 322 -16.55 -9.68 32.06
N LEU A 323 -17.29 -9.42 30.98
CA LEU A 323 -16.70 -9.06 29.69
C LEU A 323 -15.88 -7.76 29.82
N ILE A 324 -16.46 -6.74 30.46
CA ILE A 324 -15.83 -5.43 30.64
C ILE A 324 -14.51 -5.56 31.41
N GLU A 325 -14.56 -6.17 32.59
CA GLU A 325 -13.40 -6.38 33.46
C GLU A 325 -12.32 -7.27 32.83
N ALA A 326 -12.71 -8.24 32.00
CA ALA A 326 -11.76 -9.12 31.32
C ALA A 326 -11.06 -8.46 30.12
N VAL A 327 -11.72 -7.52 29.43
CA VAL A 327 -11.16 -6.84 28.26
C VAL A 327 -10.25 -5.69 28.68
N ASP A 328 -10.74 -4.78 29.51
CA ASP A 328 -9.99 -3.61 29.97
C ASP A 328 -10.68 -2.98 31.19
N SER A 329 -10.01 -3.02 32.36
CA SER A 329 -10.48 -2.38 33.60
C SER A 329 -10.80 -0.87 33.49
N LYS A 330 -10.32 -0.19 32.43
CA LYS A 330 -10.62 1.24 32.18
C LYS A 330 -11.90 1.43 31.39
N TRP A 331 -12.40 0.40 30.71
CA TRP A 331 -13.60 0.48 29.90
C TRP A 331 -14.85 0.60 30.79
N GLN A 332 -15.74 1.53 30.45
CA GLN A 332 -16.97 1.77 31.20
C GLN A 332 -18.18 0.96 30.68
N GLY A 333 -17.96 0.11 29.68
CA GLY A 333 -18.97 -0.83 29.19
C GLY A 333 -19.80 -0.39 27.99
N ALA A 334 -19.67 0.85 27.52
CA ALA A 334 -20.41 1.25 26.32
C ALA A 334 -19.75 0.67 25.06
N LEU A 335 -20.58 0.20 24.12
CA LEU A 335 -20.14 -0.31 22.83
C LEU A 335 -20.22 0.76 21.73
N PRO A 336 -19.41 0.68 20.66
CA PRO A 336 -18.29 -0.26 20.50
C PRO A 336 -17.11 0.08 21.41
N TYR A 337 -16.24 -0.89 21.65
CA TYR A 337 -14.96 -0.67 22.34
C TYR A 337 -13.81 -1.30 21.55
N THR A 338 -12.79 -0.50 21.24
CA THR A 338 -11.64 -0.96 20.45
C THR A 338 -10.35 -0.75 21.22
N ILE A 339 -9.50 -1.78 21.25
CA ILE A 339 -8.14 -1.71 21.82
C ILE A 339 -7.11 -2.23 20.83
N LEU A 340 -5.90 -1.66 20.90
CA LEU A 340 -4.72 -2.13 20.19
C LEU A 340 -3.72 -2.66 21.21
N VAL A 341 -3.35 -3.92 21.07
CA VAL A 341 -2.57 -4.67 22.07
C VAL A 341 -1.28 -5.15 21.45
N GLU A 342 -0.15 -4.70 21.99
CA GLU A 342 1.17 -5.17 21.62
C GLU A 342 1.44 -6.59 22.17
N PRO A 343 2.38 -7.35 21.58
CA PRO A 343 2.95 -8.54 22.21
C PRO A 343 3.31 -8.31 23.68
N GLY A 344 2.90 -9.23 24.54
CA GLY A 344 3.04 -9.11 26.00
C GLY A 344 1.88 -8.37 26.70
N GLY A 345 0.83 -8.02 25.97
CA GLY A 345 -0.46 -7.60 26.54
C GLY A 345 -0.57 -6.12 26.88
N LYS A 346 0.38 -5.31 26.42
CA LYS A 346 0.33 -3.86 26.61
C LYS A 346 -0.70 -3.23 25.68
N ILE A 347 -1.76 -2.67 26.26
CA ILE A 347 -2.75 -1.85 25.55
C ILE A 347 -2.11 -0.48 25.24
N VAL A 348 -1.89 -0.20 23.96
CA VAL A 348 -1.28 1.06 23.47
C VAL A 348 -2.30 2.05 22.91
N TYR A 349 -3.53 1.58 22.69
CA TYR A 349 -4.67 2.41 22.32
C TYR A 349 -5.94 1.76 22.85
N SER A 350 -6.88 2.59 23.28
CA SER A 350 -8.22 2.21 23.74
C SER A 350 -9.22 3.30 23.39
N GLN A 351 -10.38 2.93 22.84
CA GLN A 351 -11.44 3.87 22.51
C GLN A 351 -12.82 3.26 22.72
N GLN A 352 -13.64 3.97 23.49
CA GLN A 352 -15.08 3.76 23.58
C GLN A 352 -15.78 4.62 22.51
N GLY A 353 -16.73 4.01 21.79
CA GLY A 353 -17.36 4.62 20.63
C GLY A 353 -16.60 4.35 19.33
N PRO A 354 -17.17 4.78 18.19
CA PRO A 354 -16.63 4.45 16.87
C PRO A 354 -15.21 4.97 16.67
N ILE A 355 -14.35 4.21 16.00
CA ILE A 355 -12.99 4.65 15.69
C ILE A 355 -12.94 5.58 14.48
N ASP A 356 -11.84 6.33 14.35
CA ASP A 356 -11.44 6.93 13.06
C ASP A 356 -10.56 5.93 12.31
N PRO A 357 -11.00 5.37 11.17
CA PRO A 357 -10.23 4.38 10.42
C PRO A 357 -8.88 4.90 9.93
N ALA A 358 -8.77 6.17 9.54
CA ALA A 358 -7.50 6.75 9.08
C ALA A 358 -6.49 6.82 10.22
N LYS A 359 -6.95 7.27 11.40
CA LYS A 359 -6.12 7.29 12.61
C LYS A 359 -5.70 5.89 13.04
N MET A 360 -6.60 4.91 13.00
CA MET A 360 -6.29 3.53 13.38
C MET A 360 -5.25 2.91 12.44
N LYS A 361 -5.44 3.05 11.12
CA LYS A 361 -4.45 2.60 10.12
C LYS A 361 -3.08 3.21 10.36
N LYS A 362 -3.02 4.52 10.65
CA LYS A 362 -1.76 5.21 10.99
C LYS A 362 -1.09 4.64 12.25
N LEU A 363 -1.86 4.43 13.32
CA LEU A 363 -1.37 3.81 14.55
C LEU A 363 -0.82 2.39 14.30
N ILE A 364 -1.46 1.61 13.44
CA ILE A 364 -1.00 0.27 13.07
C ILE A 364 0.36 0.34 12.39
N VAL A 365 0.51 1.13 11.31
CA VAL A 365 1.75 1.14 10.51
C VAL A 365 2.91 1.90 11.16
N GLU A 366 2.63 2.79 12.12
CA GLU A 366 3.65 3.44 12.95
C GLU A 366 4.10 2.58 14.14
N ASN A 367 3.32 1.55 14.47
CA ASN A 367 3.73 0.61 15.51
C ASN A 367 4.91 -0.25 15.03
N LYS A 368 5.92 -0.40 15.90
CA LYS A 368 7.16 -1.15 15.63
C LYS A 368 6.96 -2.61 15.21
N TYR A 369 5.81 -3.23 15.54
CA TYR A 369 5.50 -4.61 15.17
C TYR A 369 4.98 -4.75 13.73
N VAL A 370 4.55 -3.65 13.09
CA VAL A 370 4.09 -3.65 11.69
C VAL A 370 5.01 -2.81 10.82
N GLY A 371 5.18 -1.52 11.13
CA GLY A 371 6.08 -0.64 10.39
C GLY A 371 5.64 -0.31 8.94
N ARG A 372 6.16 0.82 8.44
CA ARG A 372 5.95 1.30 7.06
C ARG A 372 6.95 0.73 6.04
N TYR A 373 8.02 0.11 6.52
CA TYR A 373 9.17 -0.33 5.72
C TYR A 373 9.61 -1.74 6.12
N TYR A 374 10.46 -2.37 5.30
CA TYR A 374 11.10 -3.67 5.56
C TYR A 374 12.22 -3.65 6.61
#